data_AF-A0A0B7IPJ1-F1
#
_entry.id   AF-A0A0B7IPJ1-F1
#
_cell.length_a   1.000
_cell.length_b   1.000
_cell.length_c   1.000
_cell.angle_alpha   90.00
_cell.angle_beta   90.00
_cell.angle_gamma   90.00
#
_symmetry.space_group_name_H-M   'P 1'
#
loop_
_entity.id
_entity.type
_entity.pdbx_description
1 polymer ?
#
loop_
_entity_poly.entity_id
_entity_poly.type
_entity_poly.pdbx_seq_one_letter_code
_entity_poly.pdbx_strand_id
1 'polypeptide(L)'
;MAKGNSTRKKIFNMVYSLGAAVVIIGALFKLTHWTIGPLNGTILLALGLGTEALIFFIAAFEPVEEEVDWSLVYPELSGGAPRQNLATAQVVTKEDKALKESLSEKLDGILAEAKIDANLMQSLGKSIENFAGAAKEIAPVTTSMTATHKYGEELSIAASHLESLNSLYKLQLERTENQVAAQAGVVDNLNSLNQQMVSFQDNLKSLNKVYGGMLSAMGK
;
A
#
# COMPACT_ATOMS: atom_id res chain seq x y z
N MET A 1 5.09 40.73 -25.11
CA MET A 1 6.20 40.62 -24.14
C MET A 1 5.69 39.86 -22.91
N ALA A 2 5.95 38.56 -22.78
CA ALA A 2 5.37 37.72 -21.70
C ALA A 2 6.38 36.72 -21.11
N LYS A 3 7.67 37.06 -21.10
CA LYS A 3 8.75 36.13 -20.70
C LYS A 3 9.08 36.15 -19.20
N GLY A 4 8.53 37.11 -18.44
CA GLY A 4 8.77 37.25 -17.00
C GLY A 4 7.91 36.34 -16.11
N ASN A 5 6.66 36.05 -16.52
CA ASN A 5 5.69 35.36 -15.66
C ASN A 5 5.98 33.85 -15.51
N SER A 6 6.41 33.18 -16.59
CA SER A 6 6.66 31.72 -16.57
C SER A 6 7.85 31.30 -15.71
N THR A 7 8.87 32.15 -15.57
CA THR A 7 10.05 31.85 -14.74
C THR A 7 9.71 31.98 -13.25
N ARG A 8 8.94 33.01 -12.86
CA ARG A 8 8.43 33.17 -11.49
C ARG A 8 7.55 31.99 -11.07
N LYS A 9 6.61 31.57 -11.94
CA LYS A 9 5.75 30.41 -11.70
C LYS A 9 6.53 29.10 -11.53
N LYS A 10 7.56 28.88 -12.35
CA LYS A 10 8.44 27.69 -12.23
C LYS A 10 9.21 27.69 -10.91
N ILE A 11 9.74 28.84 -10.50
CA ILE A 11 10.44 28.97 -9.21
C ILE A 11 9.46 28.74 -8.05
N PHE A 12 8.25 29.28 -8.13
CA PHE A 12 7.24 29.09 -7.09
C PHE A 12 6.83 27.61 -6.95
N ASN A 13 6.53 26.95 -8.07
CA ASN A 13 6.19 25.52 -8.06
C ASN A 13 7.37 24.66 -7.56
N MET A 14 8.60 25.06 -7.86
CA MET A 14 9.81 24.42 -7.33
C MET A 14 9.93 24.61 -5.81
N VAL A 15 9.70 25.82 -5.28
CA VAL A 15 9.76 26.10 -3.85
C VAL A 15 8.65 25.35 -3.10
N TYR A 16 7.45 25.27 -3.66
CA TYR A 16 6.32 24.54 -3.09
C TYR A 16 6.58 23.04 -3.04
N SER A 17 7.07 22.46 -4.15
CA SER A 17 7.44 21.03 -4.20
C SER A 17 8.64 20.70 -3.31
N LEU A 18 9.61 21.60 -3.17
CA LEU A 18 10.75 21.44 -2.26
C LEU A 18 10.30 21.50 -0.78
N GLY A 19 9.41 22.43 -0.42
CA GLY A 19 8.82 22.52 0.92
C GLY A 19 8.06 21.25 1.31
N ALA A 20 7.18 20.79 0.42
CA ALA A 20 6.43 19.56 0.62
C ALA A 20 7.34 18.33 0.81
N ALA A 21 8.44 18.25 0.07
CA ALA A 21 9.42 17.16 0.22
C ALA A 21 10.06 17.15 1.62
N VAL A 22 10.45 18.32 2.15
CA VAL A 22 11.04 18.42 3.49
C VAL A 22 10.03 17.97 4.57
N VAL A 23 8.75 18.31 4.42
CA VAL A 23 7.68 17.90 5.35
C VAL A 23 7.46 16.39 5.33
N ILE A 24 7.43 15.79 4.14
CA ILE A 24 7.24 14.35 3.97
C ILE A 24 8.41 13.58 4.62
N ILE A 25 9.65 14.03 4.45
CA ILE A 25 10.81 13.42 5.11
C ILE A 25 10.70 13.60 6.64
N GLY A 26 10.29 14.77 7.11
CA GLY A 26 9.95 15.06 8.51
C GLY A 26 8.96 14.04 9.10
N ALA A 27 7.84 13.85 8.41
CA ALA A 27 6.78 12.93 8.81
C ALA A 27 7.25 11.46 8.77
N LEU A 28 8.01 11.07 7.74
CA LEU A 28 8.58 9.74 7.62
C LEU A 28 9.44 9.41 8.84
N PHE A 29 10.37 10.29 9.22
CA PHE A 29 11.24 10.09 10.38
C PHE A 29 10.46 10.06 11.70
N LYS A 30 9.40 10.85 11.81
CA LYS A 30 8.52 10.83 12.99
C LYS A 30 7.77 9.51 13.13
N LEU A 31 7.32 8.92 12.02
CA LEU A 31 6.60 7.65 12.01
C LEU A 31 7.52 6.44 12.22
N THR A 32 8.67 6.41 11.54
CA THR A 32 9.64 5.31 11.65
C THR A 32 10.48 5.36 12.93
N HIS A 33 10.30 6.40 13.75
CA HIS A 33 11.08 6.63 14.98
C HIS A 33 12.59 6.61 14.73
N TRP A 34 13.02 6.99 13.52
CA TRP A 34 14.42 6.95 13.14
C TRP A 34 15.15 8.16 13.73
N THR A 35 16.31 7.92 14.34
CA THR A 35 17.14 8.96 14.96
C THR A 35 18.51 8.93 14.28
N ILE A 36 18.86 10.04 13.61
CA ILE A 36 20.18 10.20 12.99
C ILE A 36 20.93 11.27 13.80
N GLY A 37 21.72 10.81 14.78
CA GLY A 37 22.49 11.70 15.66
C GLY A 37 21.60 12.67 16.46
N PRO A 38 21.89 13.98 16.48
CA PRO A 38 21.08 14.96 17.22
C PRO A 38 19.72 15.28 16.58
N LEU A 39 19.45 14.75 15.37
CA LEU A 39 18.24 15.02 14.63
C LEU A 39 17.21 13.91 14.88
N ASN A 40 16.20 14.23 15.68
CA ASN A 40 15.03 13.39 15.93
C ASN A 40 13.90 13.72 14.94
N GLY A 41 13.04 12.75 14.64
CA GLY A 41 11.89 12.94 13.76
C GLY A 41 10.96 14.09 14.19
N THR A 42 10.87 14.41 15.48
CA THR A 42 10.14 15.60 15.96
C THR A 42 10.76 16.92 15.48
N ILE A 43 12.09 17.03 15.50
CA ILE A 43 12.80 18.25 15.09
C ILE A 43 12.70 18.42 13.58
N LEU A 44 12.91 17.33 12.83
CA LEU A 44 12.79 17.31 11.37
C LEU A 44 11.36 17.68 10.92
N LEU A 45 10.35 17.12 11.59
CA LEU A 45 8.95 17.44 11.32
C LEU A 45 8.61 18.89 11.68
N ALA A 46 9.09 19.41 12.81
CA ALA A 46 8.86 20.80 13.20
C ALA A 46 9.48 21.77 12.19
N LEU A 47 10.67 21.48 11.68
CA LEU A 47 11.30 22.26 10.61
C LEU A 47 10.48 22.19 9.31
N GLY A 48 10.04 20.99 8.90
CA GLY A 48 9.20 20.83 7.71
C GLY A 48 7.89 21.63 7.80
N LEU A 49 7.15 21.48 8.90
CA LEU A 49 5.91 22.24 9.13
C LEU A 49 6.16 23.75 9.19
N GLY A 50 7.28 24.19 9.77
CA GLY A 50 7.69 25.59 9.78
C GLY A 50 7.98 26.13 8.37
N THR A 51 8.62 25.33 7.52
CA THR A 51 8.87 25.71 6.13
C THR A 51 7.57 25.85 5.32
N GLU A 52 6.60 24.95 5.52
CA GLU A 52 5.28 25.05 4.87
C GLU A 52 4.49 26.26 5.33
N ALA A 53 4.49 26.55 6.63
CA ALA A 53 3.81 27.74 7.16
C ALA A 53 4.32 29.04 6.50
N LEU A 54 5.63 29.10 6.21
CA LEU A 54 6.25 30.25 5.54
C LEU A 54 5.87 30.31 4.05
N ILE A 55 5.86 29.17 3.36
CA ILE A 55 5.45 29.08 1.94
C ILE A 55 3.99 29.51 1.78
N PHE A 56 3.08 29.00 2.62
CA PHE A 56 1.68 29.40 2.62
C PHE A 56 1.47 30.88 2.93
N PHE A 57 2.25 31.43 3.88
CA PHE A 57 2.19 32.84 4.21
C PHE A 57 2.56 33.72 3.00
N ILE A 58 3.61 33.36 2.26
CA ILE A 58 4.00 34.09 1.05
C ILE A 58 2.95 33.89 -0.07
N ALA A 59 2.44 32.67 -0.23
CA ALA A 59 1.42 32.34 -1.23
C ALA A 59 0.13 33.17 -1.07
N ALA A 60 -0.23 33.53 0.16
CA ALA A 60 -1.45 34.31 0.44
C ALA A 60 -1.41 35.74 -0.15
N PHE A 61 -0.24 36.27 -0.46
CA PHE A 61 -0.08 37.61 -1.06
C PHE A 61 0.07 37.57 -2.59
N GLU A 62 0.02 36.39 -3.21
CA GLU A 62 0.08 36.23 -4.66
C GLU A 62 -1.34 36.32 -5.25
N PRO A 63 -1.57 37.10 -6.33
CA PRO A 63 -2.87 37.12 -7.01
C PRO A 63 -3.23 35.73 -7.55
N VAL A 64 -4.47 35.30 -7.30
CA VAL A 64 -5.04 34.04 -7.82
C VAL A 64 -4.99 34.11 -9.35
N GLU A 65 -4.35 33.12 -9.98
CA GLU A 65 -4.27 33.07 -11.44
C GLU A 65 -5.68 32.89 -12.03
N GLU A 66 -6.02 33.69 -13.05
CA GLU A 66 -7.20 33.48 -13.87
C GLU A 66 -7.11 32.08 -14.49
N GLU A 67 -8.07 31.20 -14.16
CA GLU A 67 -8.14 29.89 -14.77
C GLU A 67 -8.26 30.03 -16.28
N VAL A 68 -7.44 29.27 -17.01
CA VAL A 68 -7.52 29.19 -18.47
C VAL A 68 -8.93 28.75 -18.82
N ASP A 69 -9.64 29.58 -19.58
CA ASP A 69 -11.01 29.32 -19.96
C ASP A 69 -11.10 28.13 -20.93
N TRP A 70 -11.25 26.92 -20.36
CA TRP A 70 -11.38 25.67 -21.11
C TRP A 70 -12.66 25.64 -21.96
N SER A 71 -13.59 26.58 -21.76
CA SER A 71 -14.79 26.72 -22.61
C SER A 71 -14.47 27.18 -24.03
N LEU A 72 -13.30 27.80 -24.26
CA LEU A 72 -12.83 28.12 -25.61
C LEU A 72 -12.50 26.87 -26.45
N VAL A 73 -12.19 25.74 -25.80
CA VAL A 73 -11.75 24.50 -26.47
C VAL A 73 -12.82 23.40 -26.39
N TYR A 74 -13.61 23.36 -25.32
CA TYR A 74 -14.73 22.43 -25.13
C TYR A 74 -15.94 23.14 -24.51
N PRO A 75 -16.80 23.77 -25.33
CA PRO A 75 -17.95 24.55 -24.84
C PRO A 75 -18.98 23.70 -24.06
N GLU A 76 -18.98 22.38 -24.25
CA GLU A 76 -19.87 21.42 -23.57
C GLU A 76 -19.66 21.31 -22.04
N LEU A 77 -18.54 21.82 -21.49
CA LEU A 77 -18.27 21.80 -20.05
C LEU A 77 -18.71 23.09 -19.33
N SER A 78 -19.07 24.14 -20.08
CA SER A 78 -19.43 25.46 -19.54
C SER A 78 -20.78 25.49 -18.79
N GLY A 79 -21.59 24.42 -18.91
CA GLY A 79 -22.91 24.32 -18.27
C GLY A 79 -22.96 23.42 -17.02
N GLY A 80 -21.84 22.87 -16.55
CA GLY A 80 -21.87 21.68 -15.68
C GLY A 80 -21.25 21.78 -14.28
N ALA A 81 -20.72 22.92 -13.83
CA ALA A 81 -20.10 23.00 -12.50
C ALA A 81 -21.11 23.42 -11.40
N PRO A 82 -21.20 22.66 -10.28
CA PRO A 82 -22.09 22.99 -9.18
C PRO A 82 -21.61 24.27 -8.48
N ARG A 83 -22.49 25.26 -8.42
CA ARG A 83 -22.33 26.43 -7.54
C ARG A 83 -22.28 25.96 -6.09
N GLN A 84 -21.11 26.03 -5.47
CA GLN A 84 -21.01 26.18 -4.02
C GLN A 84 -20.26 27.47 -3.70
N ASN A 85 -21.08 28.50 -3.49
CA ASN A 85 -20.86 29.83 -2.92
C ASN A 85 -19.47 30.13 -2.32
N LEU A 86 -18.90 31.30 -2.62
CA LEU A 86 -18.91 32.45 -1.71
C LEU A 86 -18.29 33.71 -2.36
N ALA A 87 -19.05 34.81 -2.26
CA ALA A 87 -18.62 36.20 -2.21
C ALA A 87 -18.07 36.91 -3.49
N THR A 88 -18.94 37.81 -3.99
CA THR A 88 -18.67 39.20 -4.42
C THR A 88 -18.56 39.48 -5.92
N ALA A 89 -19.25 40.58 -6.28
CA ALA A 89 -19.13 41.41 -7.48
C ALA A 89 -19.86 40.95 -8.75
N GLN A 90 -21.14 41.36 -8.81
CA GLN A 90 -21.80 41.78 -10.04
C GLN A 90 -20.88 42.65 -10.90
N VAL A 91 -20.63 42.22 -12.14
CA VAL A 91 -20.33 43.12 -13.25
C VAL A 91 -21.25 42.72 -14.39
N VAL A 92 -22.36 43.45 -14.52
CA VAL A 92 -23.24 43.37 -15.70
C VAL A 92 -22.59 44.23 -16.77
N THR A 93 -21.91 43.61 -17.74
CA THR A 93 -21.45 44.30 -18.96
C THR A 93 -22.54 44.24 -20.02
N LYS A 94 -22.66 45.34 -20.79
CA LYS A 94 -23.75 45.61 -21.74
C LYS A 94 -23.88 44.60 -22.90
N GLU A 95 -22.96 43.66 -23.03
CA GLU A 95 -22.98 42.58 -24.02
C GLU A 95 -23.91 41.43 -23.62
N ASP A 96 -24.14 41.20 -22.32
CA ASP A 96 -25.08 40.19 -21.81
C ASP A 96 -26.52 40.45 -22.29
N LYS A 97 -26.89 41.71 -22.56
CA LYS A 97 -28.25 42.06 -22.97
C LYS A 97 -28.49 41.67 -24.43
N ALA A 98 -27.51 41.93 -25.31
CA ALA A 98 -27.56 41.53 -26.71
C ALA A 98 -27.39 40.01 -26.91
N LEU A 99 -26.55 39.38 -26.08
CA LEU A 99 -26.42 37.91 -26.03
C LEU A 99 -27.67 37.25 -25.48
N LYS A 100 -28.32 37.78 -24.44
CA LYS A 100 -29.59 37.24 -23.94
C LYS A 100 -30.74 37.43 -24.92
N GLU A 101 -30.79 38.54 -25.63
CA GLU A 101 -31.81 38.80 -26.65
C GLU A 101 -31.64 37.85 -27.85
N SER A 102 -30.40 37.65 -28.31
CA SER A 102 -30.06 36.67 -29.35
C SER A 102 -30.22 35.21 -28.91
N LEU A 103 -29.92 34.88 -27.65
CA LEU A 103 -30.09 33.54 -27.10
C LEU A 103 -31.57 33.23 -26.81
N SER A 104 -32.37 34.23 -26.41
CA SER A 104 -33.82 34.08 -26.27
C SER A 104 -34.47 33.88 -27.64
N GLU A 105 -34.08 34.64 -28.67
CA GLU A 105 -34.54 34.40 -30.05
C GLU A 105 -34.12 33.01 -30.58
N LYS A 106 -32.91 32.54 -30.25
CA LYS A 106 -32.45 31.19 -30.63
C LYS A 106 -33.14 30.08 -29.83
N LEU A 107 -33.42 30.30 -28.55
CA LEU A 107 -34.16 29.36 -27.71
C LEU A 107 -35.62 29.30 -28.14
N ASP A 108 -36.25 30.44 -28.42
CA ASP A 108 -37.59 30.52 -28.99
C ASP A 108 -37.64 29.89 -30.40
N GLY A 109 -36.57 30.04 -31.18
CA GLY A 109 -36.38 29.35 -32.46
C GLY A 109 -36.25 27.84 -32.31
N ILE A 110 -35.48 27.34 -31.34
CA ILE A 110 -35.35 25.90 -31.07
C ILE A 110 -36.64 25.32 -30.46
N LEU A 111 -37.33 26.08 -29.60
CA LEU A 111 -38.63 25.72 -29.02
C LEU A 111 -39.75 25.72 -30.08
N ALA A 112 -39.64 26.56 -31.11
CA ALA A 112 -40.58 26.62 -32.23
C ALA A 112 -40.26 25.59 -33.34
N GLU A 113 -38.98 25.31 -33.59
CA GLU A 113 -38.49 24.44 -34.68
C GLU A 113 -38.43 22.97 -34.23
N ALA A 114 -37.95 22.70 -33.02
CA ALA A 114 -38.11 21.39 -32.39
C ALA A 114 -39.42 21.43 -31.61
N LYS A 115 -40.49 20.91 -32.20
CA LYS A 115 -41.60 20.36 -31.42
C LYS A 115 -40.99 19.36 -30.44
N ILE A 116 -40.64 19.80 -29.24
CA ILE A 116 -40.31 18.93 -28.12
C ILE A 116 -41.62 18.25 -27.78
N ASP A 117 -41.90 17.21 -28.55
CA ASP A 117 -43.01 16.32 -28.34
C ASP A 117 -42.82 15.74 -26.94
N ALA A 118 -43.85 15.82 -26.11
CA ALA A 118 -43.86 15.28 -24.76
C ALA A 118 -43.37 13.82 -24.74
N ASN A 119 -43.57 13.11 -25.85
CA ASN A 119 -43.10 11.75 -26.07
C ASN A 119 -41.56 11.60 -26.06
N LEU A 120 -40.81 12.56 -26.61
CA LEU A 120 -39.34 12.53 -26.61
C LEU A 120 -38.79 12.82 -25.21
N MET A 121 -39.40 13.77 -24.50
CA MET A 121 -39.02 14.11 -23.13
C MET A 121 -39.32 12.96 -22.16
N GLN A 122 -40.44 12.28 -22.36
CA GLN A 122 -40.80 11.06 -21.63
C GLN A 122 -39.88 9.87 -21.96
N SER A 123 -39.48 9.72 -23.22
CA SER A 123 -38.53 8.68 -23.65
C SER A 123 -37.14 8.90 -23.06
N LEU A 124 -36.68 10.15 -23.01
CA LEU A 124 -35.41 10.50 -22.37
C LEU A 124 -35.45 10.26 -20.86
N GLY A 125 -36.54 10.67 -20.20
CA GLY A 125 -36.75 10.39 -18.78
C GLY A 125 -36.71 8.89 -18.48
N LYS A 126 -37.38 8.08 -19.30
CA LYS A 126 -37.38 6.61 -19.18
C LYS A 126 -36.00 6.01 -19.43
N SER A 127 -35.22 6.56 -20.36
CA SER A 127 -33.84 6.14 -20.62
C SER A 127 -32.91 6.44 -19.44
N ILE A 128 -33.03 7.62 -18.84
CA ILE A 128 -32.26 8.02 -17.65
C ILE A 128 -32.65 7.16 -16.44
N GLU A 129 -33.94 6.88 -16.26
CA GLU A 129 -34.45 6.01 -15.19
C GLU A 129 -33.92 4.57 -15.33
N ASN A 130 -33.97 4.02 -16.55
CA ASN A 130 -33.41 2.70 -16.86
C ASN A 130 -31.89 2.64 -16.65
N PHE A 131 -31.16 3.67 -17.05
CA PHE A 131 -29.71 3.76 -16.83
C PHE A 131 -29.35 3.86 -15.35
N ALA A 132 -30.09 4.67 -14.58
CA ALA A 132 -29.93 4.78 -13.14
C ALA A 132 -30.22 3.44 -12.44
N GLY A 133 -31.23 2.70 -12.90
CA GLY A 133 -31.51 1.33 -12.44
C GLY A 133 -30.34 0.38 -12.69
N ALA A 134 -29.84 0.33 -13.93
CA ALA A 134 -28.71 -0.53 -14.29
C ALA A 134 -27.42 -0.18 -13.54
N ALA A 135 -27.11 1.12 -13.37
CA ALA A 135 -25.94 1.57 -12.62
C ALA A 135 -26.03 1.19 -11.13
N LYS A 136 -27.25 1.21 -10.55
CA LYS A 136 -27.49 0.83 -9.16
C LYS A 136 -27.32 -0.68 -8.93
N GLU A 137 -27.56 -1.51 -9.94
CA GLU A 137 -27.29 -2.96 -9.89
C GLU A 137 -25.81 -3.32 -10.08
N ILE A 138 -25.01 -2.48 -10.73
CA ILE A 138 -23.56 -2.70 -10.92
C ILE A 138 -22.76 -2.49 -9.61
N ALA A 139 -23.20 -1.57 -8.75
CA ALA A 139 -22.54 -1.25 -7.48
C ALA A 139 -22.38 -2.47 -6.53
N PRO A 140 -23.41 -3.32 -6.31
CA PRO A 140 -23.25 -4.53 -5.50
C PRO A 140 -22.43 -5.64 -6.20
N VAL A 141 -22.47 -5.75 -7.53
CA VAL A 141 -21.72 -6.79 -8.27
C VAL A 141 -20.21 -6.58 -8.19
N THR A 142 -19.74 -5.35 -8.30
CA THR A 142 -18.30 -5.00 -8.16
C THR A 142 -17.75 -5.32 -6.76
N THR A 143 -18.57 -5.12 -5.72
CA THR A 143 -18.22 -5.49 -4.33
C THR A 143 -18.20 -7.02 -4.14
N SER A 144 -19.09 -7.75 -4.79
CA SER A 144 -19.13 -9.22 -4.71
C SER A 144 -17.99 -9.91 -5.48
N MET A 145 -17.57 -9.33 -6.63
CA MET A 145 -16.43 -9.82 -7.40
C MET A 145 -15.10 -9.66 -6.65
N THR A 146 -14.91 -8.55 -5.95
CA THR A 146 -13.72 -8.33 -5.10
C THR A 146 -13.68 -9.28 -3.90
N ALA A 147 -14.83 -9.51 -3.25
CA ALA A 147 -14.93 -10.51 -2.18
C ALA A 147 -14.62 -11.94 -2.66
N THR A 148 -15.09 -12.32 -3.85
CA THR A 148 -14.82 -13.63 -4.45
C THR A 148 -13.34 -13.80 -4.80
N HIS A 149 -12.72 -12.77 -5.39
CA HIS A 149 -11.28 -12.81 -5.69
C HIS A 149 -10.46 -12.96 -4.40
N LYS A 150 -10.78 -12.17 -3.38
CA LYS A 150 -10.11 -12.23 -2.09
C LYS A 150 -10.28 -13.60 -1.42
N TYR A 151 -11.47 -14.19 -1.51
CA TYR A 151 -11.72 -15.55 -1.02
C TYR A 151 -10.86 -16.60 -1.75
N GLY A 152 -10.70 -16.48 -3.07
CA GLY A 152 -9.81 -17.35 -3.84
C GLY A 152 -8.34 -17.20 -3.45
N GLU A 153 -7.89 -15.97 -3.21
CA GLU A 153 -6.54 -15.68 -2.74
C GLU A 153 -6.27 -16.27 -1.34
N GLU A 154 -7.19 -16.07 -0.40
CA GLU A 154 -7.10 -16.65 0.95
C GLU A 154 -7.10 -18.19 0.92
N LEU A 155 -7.89 -18.81 0.02
CA LEU A 155 -7.85 -20.26 -0.18
C LEU A 155 -6.51 -20.74 -0.74
N SER A 156 -5.90 -19.98 -1.65
CA SER A 156 -4.58 -20.31 -2.20
C SER A 156 -3.49 -20.23 -1.13
N ILE A 157 -3.53 -19.19 -0.29
CA ILE A 157 -2.63 -19.05 0.87
C ILE A 157 -2.84 -20.19 1.86
N ALA A 158 -4.10 -20.53 2.18
CA ALA A 158 -4.42 -21.64 3.07
C ALA A 158 -3.90 -22.98 2.53
N ALA A 159 -4.01 -23.23 1.21
CA ALA A 159 -3.45 -24.41 0.58
C ALA A 159 -1.92 -24.49 0.72
N SER A 160 -1.21 -23.37 0.53
CA SER A 160 0.23 -23.29 0.73
C SER A 160 0.64 -23.55 2.19
N HIS A 161 -0.12 -23.04 3.16
CA HIS A 161 0.09 -23.35 4.56
C HIS A 161 -0.12 -24.83 4.87
N LEU A 162 -1.17 -25.47 4.32
CA LEU A 162 -1.40 -26.91 4.50
C LEU A 162 -0.30 -27.77 3.88
N GLU A 163 0.22 -27.38 2.72
CA GLU A 163 1.38 -28.03 2.10
C GLU A 163 2.63 -27.92 2.98
N SER A 164 2.90 -26.73 3.51
CA SER A 164 3.99 -26.49 4.46
C SER A 164 3.83 -27.34 5.72
N LEU A 165 2.60 -27.44 6.24
CA LEU A 165 2.28 -28.24 7.42
C LEU A 165 2.48 -29.74 7.15
N ASN A 166 2.07 -30.23 5.97
CA ASN A 166 2.32 -31.60 5.56
C ASN A 166 3.83 -31.89 5.44
N SER A 167 4.59 -30.96 4.86
CA SER A 167 6.05 -31.04 4.75
C SER A 167 6.72 -31.08 6.13
N LEU A 168 6.29 -30.22 7.06
CA LEU A 168 6.76 -30.24 8.45
C LEU A 168 6.45 -31.57 9.14
N TYR A 169 5.26 -32.13 8.93
CA TYR A 169 4.91 -33.44 9.47
C TYR A 169 5.80 -34.55 8.89
N LYS A 170 6.07 -34.54 7.58
CA LYS A 170 7.00 -35.50 6.96
C LYS A 170 8.40 -35.37 7.56
N LEU A 171 8.92 -34.15 7.68
CA LEU A 171 10.22 -33.88 8.27
C LEU A 171 10.29 -34.34 9.74
N GLN A 172 9.23 -34.12 10.51
CA GLN A 172 9.15 -34.58 11.90
C GLN A 172 9.13 -36.11 11.98
N LEU A 173 8.39 -36.78 11.09
CA LEU A 173 8.35 -38.24 11.02
C LEU A 173 9.75 -38.79 10.70
N GLU A 174 10.40 -38.25 9.68
CA GLU A 174 11.76 -38.63 9.27
C GLU A 174 12.78 -38.42 10.39
N ARG A 175 12.71 -37.28 11.10
CA ARG A 175 13.56 -37.03 12.28
C ARG A 175 13.32 -38.03 13.39
N THR A 176 12.06 -38.40 13.63
CA THR A 176 11.69 -39.37 14.67
C THR A 176 12.20 -40.76 14.30
N GLU A 177 12.05 -41.17 13.03
CA GLU A 177 12.60 -42.43 12.53
C GLU A 177 14.13 -42.47 12.66
N ASN A 178 14.82 -41.40 12.23
CA ASN A 178 16.27 -41.28 12.38
C ASN A 178 16.71 -41.29 13.85
N GLN A 179 15.96 -40.64 14.74
CA GLN A 179 16.23 -40.65 16.18
C GLN A 179 16.07 -42.05 16.77
N VAL A 180 15.00 -42.77 16.41
CA VAL A 180 14.77 -44.16 16.85
C VAL A 180 15.89 -45.08 16.35
N ALA A 181 16.29 -44.95 15.08
CA ALA A 181 17.40 -45.70 14.52
C ALA A 181 18.73 -45.39 15.23
N ALA A 182 19.02 -44.12 15.51
CA ALA A 182 20.19 -43.72 16.27
C ALA A 182 20.16 -44.28 17.71
N GLN A 183 19.00 -44.26 18.37
CA GLN A 183 18.81 -44.82 19.71
C GLN A 183 19.08 -46.34 19.74
N ALA A 184 18.62 -47.08 18.72
CA ALA A 184 18.92 -48.49 18.58
C ALA A 184 20.43 -48.75 18.42
N GLY A 185 21.11 -47.99 17.57
CA GLY A 185 22.57 -48.07 17.40
C GLY A 185 23.36 -47.72 18.68
N VAL A 186 22.84 -46.83 19.53
CA VAL A 186 23.43 -46.53 20.84
C VAL A 186 23.35 -47.74 21.77
N VAL A 187 22.24 -48.49 21.79
CA VAL A 187 22.12 -49.71 22.61
C VAL A 187 23.11 -50.77 22.17
N ASP A 188 23.28 -50.98 20.86
CA ASP A 188 24.25 -51.93 20.31
C ASP A 188 25.70 -51.51 20.65
N ASN A 189 26.02 -50.22 20.53
CA ASN A 189 27.32 -49.69 20.93
C ASN A 189 27.57 -49.85 22.43
N LEU A 190 26.56 -49.62 23.29
CA LEU A 190 26.69 -49.82 24.73
C LEU A 190 26.95 -51.29 25.09
N ASN A 191 26.29 -52.23 24.40
CA ASN A 191 26.52 -53.66 24.58
C ASN A 191 27.95 -54.06 24.17
N SER A 192 28.41 -53.58 23.00
CA SER A 192 29.79 -53.81 22.53
C SER A 192 30.83 -53.20 23.48
N LEU A 193 30.59 -51.98 23.97
CA LEU A 193 31.47 -51.32 24.93
C LEU A 193 31.52 -52.07 26.26
N ASN A 194 30.39 -52.62 26.72
CA ASN A 194 30.36 -53.46 27.91
C ASN A 194 31.21 -54.73 27.74
N GLN A 195 31.08 -55.43 26.60
CA GLN A 195 31.93 -56.58 26.27
C GLN A 195 33.42 -56.21 26.22
N GLN A 196 33.77 -55.08 25.63
CA GLN A 196 35.15 -54.58 25.59
C GLN A 196 35.67 -54.24 27.00
N MET A 197 34.83 -53.64 27.84
CA MET A 197 35.19 -53.33 29.23
C MET A 197 35.43 -54.61 30.05
N VAL A 198 34.60 -55.63 29.88
CA VAL A 198 34.78 -56.94 30.53
C VAL A 198 36.09 -57.59 30.08
N SER A 199 36.34 -57.66 28.77
CA SER A 199 37.60 -58.24 28.26
C SER A 199 38.84 -57.45 28.70
N PHE A 200 38.75 -56.12 28.77
CA PHE A 200 39.80 -55.28 29.33
C PHE A 200 40.05 -55.56 30.82
N GLN A 201 38.99 -55.72 31.62
CA GLN A 201 39.09 -56.08 33.03
C GLN A 201 39.76 -57.45 33.20
N ASP A 202 39.42 -58.43 32.36
CA ASP A 202 40.02 -59.77 32.39
C ASP A 202 41.50 -59.74 31.99
N ASN A 203 41.86 -58.94 31.00
CA ASN A 203 43.26 -58.69 30.64
C ASN A 203 44.05 -58.05 31.79
N LEU A 204 43.47 -57.07 32.50
CA LEU A 204 44.10 -56.47 33.68
C LEU A 204 44.27 -57.48 34.83
N LYS A 205 43.26 -58.33 35.07
CA LYS A 205 43.37 -59.42 36.06
C LYS A 205 44.46 -60.41 35.67
N SER A 206 44.55 -60.77 34.40
CA SER A 206 45.59 -61.66 33.86
C SER A 206 46.98 -61.06 34.05
N LEU A 207 47.17 -59.78 33.69
CA LEU A 207 48.41 -59.04 33.94
C LEU A 207 48.76 -59.06 35.43
N ASN A 208 47.82 -58.70 36.30
CA ASN A 208 48.05 -58.65 37.73
C ASN A 208 48.42 -60.03 38.29
N LYS A 209 47.81 -61.11 37.78
CA LYS A 209 48.17 -62.49 38.13
C LYS A 209 49.60 -62.84 37.71
N VAL A 210 50.03 -62.43 36.51
CA VAL A 210 51.41 -62.63 36.04
C VAL A 210 52.41 -61.82 36.87
N TYR A 211 52.11 -60.55 37.16
CA TYR A 211 52.94 -59.71 38.02
C TYR A 211 53.01 -60.24 39.45
N GLY A 212 51.90 -60.69 40.03
CA GLY A 212 51.86 -61.33 41.34
C GLY A 212 52.63 -62.66 41.38
N GLY A 213 52.54 -63.45 40.31
CA GLY A 213 53.34 -64.66 40.13
C GLY A 213 54.83 -64.37 40.03
N MET A 214 55.21 -63.32 39.30
CA MET A 214 56.60 -62.89 39.15
C MET A 214 57.17 -62.30 40.44
N LEU A 215 56.39 -61.48 41.18
CA LEU A 215 56.77 -60.99 42.52
C LEU A 215 56.92 -62.14 43.52
N SER A 216 56.02 -63.12 43.50
CA SER A 216 56.12 -64.31 44.36
C SER A 216 57.35 -65.18 44.02
N ALA A 217 57.74 -65.21 42.75
CA ALA A 217 58.95 -65.91 42.29
C ALA A 217 60.25 -65.13 42.57
N MET A 218 60.17 -63.82 42.79
CA MET A 218 61.33 -62.96 43.08
C MET A 218 61.53 -62.70 44.58
N GLY A 219 60.50 -62.97 45.40
CA GLY A 219 60.50 -62.78 46.87
C GLY A 219 60.84 -64.03 47.69
N LYS A 220 61.45 -65.05 47.08
CA LYS A 220 62.03 -66.23 47.75
C LYS A 220 63.53 -66.32 47.52
#